data_AF-A0A2H6FH38-F1
#
_entry.id   AF-A0A2H6FH38-F1
#
_cell.length_a   1.000
_cell.length_b   1.000
_cell.length_c   1.000
_cell.angle_alpha   90.00
_cell.angle_beta   90.00
_cell.angle_gamma   90.00
#
_symmetry.space_group_name_H-M   'P 1'
#
loop_
_entity.id
_entity.type
_entity.pdbx_description
1 polymer ?
#
loop_
_entity_poly.entity_id
_entity_poly.type
_entity_poly.pdbx_seq_one_letter_code
_entity_poly.pdbx_strand_id
1 'polypeptide(L)'
;MIKGLVKNRKPLREPSEADRLLNMQLSEIEELSSLLMSRIDERVKALKEIEKRIDEKKDMLQRLLIRAENISSEYEDLSGYRYREVMVLASRGLKVEEIANLLDLPVGEVELLINMSE
;
A
#
# COMPACT_ATOMS: atom_id res chain seq x y z
N MET A 1 -4.32 31.92 -75.36
CA MET A 1 -3.05 31.21 -75.12
C MET A 1 -3.12 30.44 -73.80
N ILE A 2 -3.75 29.26 -73.72
CA ILE A 2 -3.64 28.34 -72.56
C ILE A 2 -3.92 26.89 -73.03
N LYS A 3 -3.13 26.36 -73.96
CA LYS A 3 -3.28 24.97 -74.46
C LYS A 3 -2.04 24.09 -74.22
N GLY A 4 -1.15 24.47 -73.30
CA GLY A 4 0.16 23.83 -73.12
C GLY A 4 0.37 22.98 -71.87
N LEU A 5 -0.57 22.91 -70.92
CA LEU A 5 -0.25 22.48 -69.53
C LEU A 5 -0.86 21.14 -69.08
N VAL A 6 -1.31 20.26 -69.98
CA VAL A 6 -1.99 18.99 -69.60
C VAL A 6 -1.32 17.75 -70.19
N LYS A 7 0.02 17.64 -70.16
CA LYS A 7 0.68 16.47 -70.78
C LYS A 7 1.70 15.69 -69.96
N ASN A 8 1.71 15.79 -68.63
CA ASN A 8 2.58 14.95 -67.79
C ASN A 8 1.90 14.42 -66.51
N ARG A 9 0.71 13.82 -66.65
CA ARG A 9 0.22 12.88 -65.62
C ARG A 9 0.84 11.52 -65.94
N LYS A 10 1.87 11.10 -65.17
CA LYS A 10 2.34 9.72 -65.20
C LYS A 10 1.14 8.80 -64.91
N PRO A 11 0.92 7.73 -65.69
CA PRO A 11 -0.13 6.76 -65.36
C PRO A 11 0.20 6.17 -63.98
N LEU A 12 -0.80 6.09 -63.09
CA LEU A 12 -0.66 5.30 -61.87
C LEU A 12 -0.34 3.87 -62.32
N ARG A 13 0.83 3.37 -61.95
CA ARG A 13 1.25 2.00 -62.24
C ARG A 13 0.35 1.08 -61.42
N GLU A 14 -0.34 0.14 -62.06
CA GLU A 14 -1.09 -0.87 -61.31
C GLU A 14 -0.12 -1.62 -60.38
N PRO A 15 -0.50 -1.84 -59.11
CA PRO A 15 0.35 -2.53 -58.16
C PRO A 15 0.60 -3.95 -58.66
N SER A 16 1.88 -4.31 -58.74
CA SER A 16 2.29 -5.65 -59.09
C SER A 16 1.80 -6.65 -58.04
N GLU A 17 1.76 -7.94 -58.39
CA GLU A 17 1.39 -8.99 -57.45
C GLU A 17 2.27 -8.98 -56.18
N ALA A 18 3.56 -8.66 -56.33
CA ALA A 18 4.48 -8.46 -55.21
C ALA A 18 4.07 -7.29 -54.30
N ASP A 19 3.59 -6.17 -54.87
CA ASP A 19 3.11 -5.02 -54.08
C ASP A 19 1.85 -5.38 -53.28
N ARG A 20 0.97 -6.21 -53.85
CA ARG A 20 -0.24 -6.69 -53.16
C ARG A 20 0.09 -7.62 -51.99
N LEU A 21 1.02 -8.57 -52.20
CA LEU A 21 1.49 -9.47 -51.15
C LEU A 21 2.19 -8.70 -50.02
N LEU A 22 3.03 -7.72 -50.36
CA LEU A 22 3.68 -6.86 -49.38
C LEU A 22 2.66 -6.08 -48.55
N ASN A 23 1.66 -5.47 -49.19
CA ASN A 23 0.60 -4.74 -48.49
C ASN A 23 -0.23 -5.65 -47.57
N MET A 24 -0.50 -6.89 -47.97
CA MET A 24 -1.19 -7.87 -47.11
C MET A 24 -0.35 -8.19 -45.87
N GLN A 25 0.95 -8.47 -46.04
CA GLN A 25 1.85 -8.73 -44.92
C GLN A 25 1.99 -7.52 -43.99
N LEU A 26 2.05 -6.30 -44.54
CA LEU A 26 2.08 -5.08 -43.73
C LEU A 26 0.79 -4.91 -42.91
N SER A 27 -0.37 -5.19 -43.51
CA SER A 27 -1.66 -5.17 -42.81
C SER A 27 -1.70 -6.18 -41.66
N GLU A 28 -1.22 -7.42 -41.88
CA GLU A 28 -1.15 -8.44 -40.83
C GLU A 28 -0.21 -8.02 -39.69
N ILE A 29 0.93 -7.40 -40.02
CA ILE A 29 1.88 -6.87 -39.02
C ILE A 29 1.24 -5.73 -38.22
N GLU A 30 0.50 -4.83 -38.86
CA GLU A 30 -0.22 -3.73 -38.20
C GLU A 30 -1.30 -4.26 -37.25
N GLU A 31 -2.07 -5.25 -37.68
CA GLU A 31 -3.09 -5.91 -36.85
C GLU A 31 -2.47 -6.60 -35.63
N LEU A 32 -1.39 -7.36 -35.83
CA LEU A 32 -0.67 -8.03 -34.75
C LEU A 32 -0.07 -7.02 -33.76
N SER A 33 0.50 -5.92 -34.27
CA SER A 33 1.04 -4.85 -33.44
C SER A 33 -0.04 -4.19 -32.59
N SER A 34 -1.19 -3.88 -33.18
CA SER A 34 -2.35 -3.32 -32.48
C SER A 34 -2.86 -4.25 -31.37
N LEU A 35 -2.97 -5.55 -31.67
CA LEU A 35 -3.38 -6.55 -30.69
C LEU A 35 -2.39 -6.64 -29.52
N LEU A 36 -1.09 -6.60 -29.81
CA LEU A 36 -0.03 -6.59 -28.80
C LEU A 36 -0.12 -5.36 -27.90
N MET A 37 -0.31 -4.17 -28.49
CA MET A 37 -0.45 -2.92 -27.74
C MET A 37 -1.70 -2.93 -26.86
N SER A 38 -2.84 -3.40 -27.37
CA SER A 38 -4.06 -3.56 -26.57
C SER A 38 -3.85 -4.46 -25.35
N ARG A 39 -3.15 -5.59 -25.53
CA ARG A 39 -2.83 -6.50 -24.42
C ARG A 39 -1.89 -5.85 -23.41
N ILE A 40 -0.90 -5.07 -23.87
CA ILE A 40 0.00 -4.33 -22.98
C ILE A 40 -0.80 -3.31 -22.16
N ASP A 41 -1.68 -2.55 -22.80
CA ASP A 41 -2.52 -1.56 -22.12
C ASP A 41 -3.42 -2.18 -21.05
N GLU A 42 -4.02 -3.33 -21.33
CA GLU A 42 -4.81 -4.09 -20.35
C GLU A 42 -3.96 -4.52 -19.15
N ARG A 43 -2.74 -5.01 -19.41
CA ARG A 43 -1.80 -5.40 -18.34
C ARG A 43 -1.37 -4.20 -17.51
N VAL A 44 -1.08 -3.06 -18.14
CA VAL A 44 -0.74 -1.81 -17.44
C VAL A 44 -1.91 -1.34 -16.57
N LYS A 45 -3.15 -1.40 -17.06
CA LYS A 45 -4.34 -1.07 -16.26
C LYS A 45 -4.47 -1.99 -15.06
N ALA A 46 -4.30 -3.30 -15.25
CA ALA A 46 -4.35 -4.27 -14.15
C ALA A 46 -3.26 -4.01 -13.10
N LEU A 47 -2.04 -3.68 -13.53
CA LEU A 47 -0.94 -3.34 -12.62
C LEU A 47 -1.23 -2.06 -11.81
N LYS A 48 -1.77 -1.02 -12.44
CA LYS A 48 -2.18 0.22 -11.75
C LYS A 48 -3.23 -0.04 -10.67
N GLU A 49 -4.19 -0.92 -10.94
CA GLU A 49 -5.20 -1.28 -9.94
C GLU A 49 -4.59 -2.07 -8.77
N ILE A 50 -3.62 -2.95 -9.04
CA ILE A 50 -2.88 -3.66 -7.99
C ILE A 50 -2.06 -2.68 -7.14
N GLU A 51 -1.35 -1.75 -7.78
CA GLU A 51 -0.57 -0.69 -7.11
C GLU A 51 -1.45 0.12 -6.16
N LYS A 52 -2.60 0.60 -6.63
CA LYS A 52 -3.57 1.33 -5.81
C LYS A 52 -4.01 0.53 -4.58
N ARG A 53 -4.32 -0.76 -4.75
CA ARG A 53 -4.74 -1.63 -3.63
C ARG A 53 -3.60 -1.88 -2.63
N ILE A 54 -2.35 -1.88 -3.08
CA ILE A 54 -1.18 -1.99 -2.22
C ILE A 54 -1.02 -0.70 -1.40
N ASP A 55 -1.17 0.47 -2.03
CA ASP A 55 -1.09 1.76 -1.35
C ASP A 55 -2.17 1.90 -0.28
N GLU A 56 -3.42 1.54 -0.58
CA GLU A 56 -4.52 1.53 0.39
C GLU A 56 -4.22 0.63 1.60
N LYS A 57 -3.63 -0.55 1.37
CA LYS A 57 -3.22 -1.45 2.46
C LYS A 57 -2.06 -0.89 3.27
N LYS A 58 -1.09 -0.26 2.62
CA LYS A 58 0.05 0.38 3.30
C LYS A 58 -0.44 1.47 4.25
N ASP A 59 -1.34 2.34 3.79
CA ASP A 59 -1.93 3.39 4.60
C ASP A 59 -2.71 2.81 5.80
N MET A 60 -3.48 1.74 5.58
CA MET A 60 -4.20 1.07 6.66
C MET A 60 -3.24 0.49 7.71
N LEU A 61 -2.16 -0.16 7.29
CA LEU A 61 -1.16 -0.71 8.19
C LEU A 61 -0.43 0.38 8.97
N GLN A 62 -0.11 1.51 8.34
CA GLN A 62 0.48 2.66 9.03
C GLN A 62 -0.43 3.21 10.12
N ARG A 63 -1.75 3.34 9.84
CA ARG A 63 -2.72 3.77 10.85
C ARG A 63 -2.83 2.79 12.02
N LEU A 64 -2.80 1.49 11.73
CA LEU A 64 -2.82 0.46 12.77
C LEU A 64 -1.55 0.48 13.62
N LEU A 65 -0.39 0.70 13.01
CA LEU A 65 0.87 0.84 13.71
C LEU A 65 0.83 2.02 14.69
N ILE A 66 0.44 3.21 14.21
CA ILE A 66 0.30 4.41 15.06
C ILE A 66 -0.66 4.15 16.22
N ARG A 67 -1.80 3.49 15.95
CA ARG A 67 -2.76 3.16 17.01
C ARG A 67 -2.17 2.20 18.04
N ALA A 68 -1.41 1.20 17.60
CA ALA A 68 -0.75 0.25 18.49
C ALA A 68 0.34 0.93 19.33
N GLU A 69 1.14 1.82 18.74
CA GLU A 69 2.15 2.62 19.43
C GLU A 69 1.52 3.52 20.50
N ASN A 70 0.42 4.20 20.17
CA ASN A 70 -0.30 5.03 21.14
C ASN A 70 -0.85 4.21 22.31
N ILE A 71 -1.44 3.05 22.02
CA ILE A 71 -1.92 2.13 23.06
C ILE A 71 -0.76 1.68 23.94
N SER A 72 0.38 1.29 23.34
CA SER A 72 1.57 0.88 24.10
C SER A 72 2.07 2.00 25.02
N SER A 73 2.13 3.23 24.53
CA SER A 73 2.53 4.41 25.31
C SER A 73 1.57 4.68 26.47
N GLU A 74 0.25 4.60 26.23
CA GLU A 74 -0.75 4.76 27.29
C GLU A 74 -0.62 3.67 28.37
N TYR A 75 -0.33 2.42 27.97
CA TYR A 75 -0.08 1.33 28.92
C TYR A 75 1.24 1.49 29.70
N GLU A 76 2.31 2.00 29.07
CA GLU A 76 3.57 2.31 29.77
C GLU A 76 3.37 3.43 30.80
N ASP A 77 2.63 4.47 30.47
CA ASP A 77 2.33 5.57 31.39
C ASP A 77 1.46 5.12 32.57
N LEU A 78 0.40 4.34 32.30
CA LEU A 78 -0.48 3.79 33.33
C LEU A 78 0.25 2.80 34.25
N SER A 79 1.07 1.90 33.70
CA SER A 79 1.83 0.93 34.49
C SER A 79 2.90 1.62 35.34
N GLY A 80 3.59 2.63 34.81
CA GLY A 80 4.54 3.45 35.57
C GLY A 80 3.89 4.29 36.67
N TYR A 81 2.64 4.71 36.50
CA TYR A 81 1.88 5.39 37.55
C TYR A 81 1.45 4.41 38.66
N ARG A 82 0.85 3.27 38.28
CA ARG A 82 0.44 2.22 39.23
C ARG A 82 1.61 1.67 40.04
N TYR A 83 2.73 1.41 39.38
CA TYR A 83 3.95 0.96 40.05
C TYR A 83 4.43 1.98 41.09
N ARG A 84 4.50 3.28 40.72
CA ARG A 84 4.89 4.34 41.65
C ARG A 84 3.93 4.45 42.84
N GLU A 85 2.63 4.33 42.61
CA GLU A 85 1.61 4.42 43.66
C GLU A 85 1.72 3.26 44.66
N VAL A 86 1.89 2.03 44.16
CA VAL A 86 2.16 0.83 44.98
C VAL A 86 3.44 1.01 45.80
N MET A 87 4.54 1.47 45.19
CA MET A 87 5.82 1.67 45.90
C MET A 87 5.75 2.77 46.96
N VAL A 88 5.01 3.86 46.72
CA VAL A 88 4.81 4.93 47.71
C VAL A 88 4.00 4.44 48.92
N LEU A 89 2.97 3.62 48.69
CA LEU A 89 2.17 3.06 49.78
C LEU A 89 2.94 1.99 50.57
N ALA A 90 3.68 1.12 49.88
CA ALA A 90 4.54 0.12 50.52
C ALA A 90 5.64 0.77 51.36
N SER A 91 6.29 1.83 50.85
CA SER A 91 7.31 2.58 51.61
C SER A 91 6.75 3.34 52.82
N ARG A 92 5.45 3.62 52.85
CA ARG A 92 4.74 4.15 54.03
C ARG A 92 4.33 3.07 55.03
N GLY A 93 4.64 1.80 54.75
CA GLY A 93 4.41 0.66 55.64
C GLY A 93 3.01 0.04 55.55
N LEU A 94 2.24 0.35 54.50
CA LEU A 94 0.96 -0.33 54.26
C LEU A 94 1.22 -1.79 53.85
N LYS A 95 0.35 -2.69 54.31
CA LYS A 95 0.40 -4.11 53.92
C LYS A 95 -0.13 -4.32 52.50
N VAL A 96 0.29 -5.40 51.88
CA VAL A 96 -0.11 -5.78 50.51
C VAL A 96 -1.63 -5.81 50.36
N GLU A 97 -2.35 -6.36 51.34
CA GLU A 97 -3.81 -6.44 51.31
C GLU A 97 -4.48 -5.06 51.45
N GLU A 98 -3.86 -4.13 52.17
CA GLU A 98 -4.37 -2.77 52.34
C GLU A 98 -4.18 -1.96 51.05
N ILE A 99 -3.03 -2.12 50.39
CA ILE A 99 -2.73 -1.49 49.10
C ILE A 99 -3.66 -2.05 48.02
N ALA A 100 -3.85 -3.36 47.97
CA ALA A 100 -4.75 -4.04 47.04
C ALA A 100 -6.18 -3.52 47.17
N ASN A 101 -6.69 -3.40 48.40
CA ASN A 101 -8.02 -2.86 48.66
C ASN A 101 -8.13 -1.36 48.34
N LEU A 102 -7.09 -0.57 48.61
CA LEU A 102 -7.09 0.88 48.38
C LEU A 102 -7.07 1.24 46.88
N LEU A 103 -6.30 0.49 46.10
CA LEU A 103 -6.11 0.71 44.66
C LEU A 103 -7.05 -0.12 43.78
N ASP A 104 -7.93 -0.94 44.39
CA ASP A 104 -8.79 -1.91 43.70
C ASP A 104 -7.97 -2.83 42.77
N LEU A 105 -6.85 -3.33 43.28
CA LEU A 105 -5.93 -4.22 42.59
C LEU A 105 -5.97 -5.64 43.18
N PRO A 106 -5.75 -6.68 42.38
CA PRO A 106 -5.52 -8.03 42.89
C PRO A 106 -4.29 -8.05 43.81
N VAL A 107 -4.38 -8.79 44.92
CA VAL A 107 -3.25 -8.98 45.86
C VAL A 107 -1.99 -9.43 45.12
N GLY A 108 -2.11 -10.40 44.20
CA GLY A 108 -0.98 -10.87 43.40
C GLY A 108 -0.38 -9.85 42.43
N GLU A 109 -1.16 -8.86 41.95
CA GLU A 109 -0.62 -7.75 41.13
C GLU A 109 0.25 -6.83 41.99
N VAL A 110 -0.19 -6.53 43.21
CA VAL A 110 0.57 -5.73 44.17
C VAL A 110 1.86 -6.43 44.61
N GLU A 111 1.80 -7.72 44.95
CA GLU A 111 2.99 -8.52 45.28
C GLU A 111 4.00 -8.53 44.12
N LEU A 112 3.52 -8.76 42.91
CA LEU A 112 4.37 -8.79 41.72
C LEU A 112 5.05 -7.43 41.48
N LEU A 113 4.30 -6.32 41.60
CA LEU A 113 4.87 -4.97 41.44
C LEU A 113 5.93 -4.66 42.51
N ILE A 114 5.71 -5.06 43.76
CA ILE A 114 6.70 -4.87 44.83
C ILE A 114 7.94 -5.73 44.56
N ASN A 115 7.77 -6.98 44.15
CA ASN A 115 8.88 -7.92 43.88
C ASN A 115 9.68 -7.58 42.62
N MET A 116 9.13 -6.80 41.68
CA MET A 116 9.89 -6.30 40.52
C MET A 116 10.90 -5.19 40.87
N SER A 117 10.89 -4.71 42.12
CA SER A 117 11.79 -3.66 42.61
C SER A 117 13.02 -4.19 43.38
N GLU A 118 13.03 -5.49 43.71
CA GLU A 118 14.15 -6.23 44.31
C GLU A 118 15.08 -6.82 43.24
#